data_AF-A0A8C6WB48-F1
#
_entry.id   AF-A0A8C6WB48-F1
#
_cell.length_a   1.000
_cell.length_b   1.000
_cell.length_c   1.000
_cell.angle_alpha   90.00
_cell.angle_beta   90.00
_cell.angle_gamma   90.00
#
_symmetry.space_group_name_H-M   'P 1'
#
loop_
_entity.id
_entity.type
_entity.pdbx_description
1 polymer ?
#
loop_
_entity_poly.entity_id
_entity_poly.type
_entity_poly.pdbx_seq_one_letter_code
_entity_poly.pdbx_strand_id
1 'polypeptide(L)'
;MAQLFHYFQGDPVVTSSPTEVRMWVEELDYDFLLYGEIFESSEINGEKLLNITRNQLSELGITRADHQDILLKAVTRLRKKSTFEKEAMQRDDQNVKKMPTRFGKENEQLELAVDYVLDTISERRLARSLHGNTEQPSHSILAAILELINKVNMILNILERPPFDCMPEFSSLKSHLIKHITLLKHFSEQ
;
A
#
# COMPACT_ATOMS: atom_id res chain seq x y z
N MET A 1 1.38 -3.27 -29.85
CA MET A 1 2.38 -3.67 -28.84
C MET A 1 1.96 -3.03 -27.52
N ALA A 2 1.04 -3.66 -26.79
CA ALA A 2 0.63 -3.18 -25.48
C ALA A 2 1.69 -3.62 -24.47
N GLN A 3 2.51 -2.68 -23.99
CA GLN A 3 3.32 -2.91 -22.80
C GLN A 3 2.34 -2.95 -21.62
N LEU A 4 1.99 -4.16 -21.18
CA LEU A 4 1.41 -4.36 -19.86
C LEU A 4 2.48 -3.94 -18.85
N PHE A 5 2.33 -2.76 -18.27
CA PHE A 5 3.08 -2.40 -17.08
C PHE A 5 2.61 -3.35 -15.97
N HIS A 6 3.49 -4.26 -15.57
CA HIS A 6 3.27 -5.11 -14.42
C HIS A 6 3.24 -4.20 -13.18
N TYR A 7 2.04 -3.95 -12.66
CA TYR A 7 1.86 -3.37 -11.33
C TYR A 7 2.53 -4.30 -10.32
N PHE A 8 3.55 -3.80 -9.61
CA PHE A 8 4.14 -4.54 -8.51
C PHE A 8 3.23 -4.41 -7.30
N GLN A 9 2.27 -5.34 -7.19
CA GLN A 9 1.26 -5.37 -6.15
C GLN A 9 1.76 -6.05 -4.85
N GLY A 10 3.08 -6.08 -4.64
CA GLY A 10 3.72 -6.88 -3.60
C GLY A 10 4.68 -6.10 -2.71
N ASP A 11 4.94 -6.63 -1.52
CA ASP A 11 6.06 -6.18 -0.69
C ASP A 11 7.37 -6.75 -1.27
N PRO A 12 8.46 -5.96 -1.38
CA PRO A 12 9.75 -6.46 -1.85
C PRO A 12 10.25 -7.63 -1.02
N VAL A 13 10.62 -8.71 -1.70
CA VAL A 13 11.27 -9.89 -1.13
C VAL A 13 12.75 -9.90 -1.52
N VAL A 14 13.54 -10.81 -0.94
CA VAL A 14 14.99 -10.90 -1.23
C VAL A 14 15.28 -11.01 -2.73
N THR A 15 14.41 -11.67 -3.50
CA THR A 15 14.55 -11.88 -4.95
C THR A 15 13.99 -10.75 -5.82
N SER A 16 13.46 -9.68 -5.22
CA SER A 16 12.88 -8.58 -5.99
C SER A 16 13.93 -7.85 -6.83
N SER A 17 13.55 -7.52 -8.06
CA SER A 17 14.36 -6.76 -9.01
C SER A 17 14.46 -5.27 -8.62
N PRO A 18 15.46 -4.52 -9.14
CA PRO A 18 15.55 -3.07 -8.92
C PRO A 18 14.30 -2.30 -9.36
N THR A 19 13.63 -2.73 -10.44
CA THR A 19 12.39 -2.10 -10.91
C THR A 19 11.22 -2.34 -9.95
N GLU A 20 11.11 -3.53 -9.36
CA GLU A 20 10.13 -3.81 -8.31
C GLU A 20 10.40 -2.99 -7.04
N VAL A 21 11.67 -2.84 -6.66
CA VAL A 21 12.07 -1.97 -5.54
C VAL A 21 11.73 -0.51 -5.81
N ARG A 22 11.98 -0.01 -7.04
CA ARG A 22 11.60 1.34 -7.46
C ARG A 22 10.11 1.57 -7.26
N MET A 23 9.27 0.72 -7.86
CA MET A 23 7.82 0.86 -7.77
C MET A 23 7.36 0.91 -6.30
N TRP A 24 7.91 0.03 -5.45
CA TRP A 24 7.59 0.05 -4.03
C TRP A 24 8.03 1.34 -3.31
N VAL A 25 9.22 1.87 -3.60
CA VAL A 25 9.71 3.13 -2.98
C VAL A 25 8.81 4.30 -3.36
N GLU A 26 8.40 4.37 -4.62
CA GLU A 26 7.53 5.42 -5.17
C GLU A 26 6.12 5.42 -4.54
N GLU A 27 5.67 4.28 -4.00
CA GLU A 27 4.37 4.16 -3.35
C GLU A 27 4.36 4.65 -1.88
N LEU A 28 5.52 4.72 -1.23
CA LEU A 28 5.63 5.08 0.19
C LEU A 28 5.27 6.54 0.49
N ASP A 29 5.66 7.46 -0.38
CA ASP A 29 5.41 8.89 -0.25
C ASP A 29 5.46 9.58 -1.62
N TYR A 30 4.72 10.66 -1.80
CA TYR A 30 4.73 11.44 -3.04
C TYR A 30 6.11 12.04 -3.33
N ASP A 31 6.85 12.42 -2.29
CA ASP A 31 8.18 12.98 -2.44
C ASP A 31 9.24 11.93 -2.85
N PHE A 32 8.87 10.63 -2.89
CA PHE A 32 9.83 9.53 -3.10
C PHE A 32 9.92 9.08 -4.56
N LEU A 33 9.21 9.72 -5.48
CA LEU A 33 9.34 9.46 -6.92
C LEU A 33 10.79 9.52 -7.40
N LEU A 34 11.52 10.56 -6.99
CA LEU A 34 12.94 10.71 -7.33
C LEU A 34 13.82 9.66 -6.64
N TYR A 35 13.43 9.18 -5.46
CA TYR A 35 14.17 8.14 -4.77
C TYR A 35 13.99 6.78 -5.45
N GLY A 36 12.82 6.50 -6.03
CA GLY A 36 12.61 5.32 -6.88
C GLY A 36 13.62 5.24 -8.02
N GLU A 37 13.82 6.35 -8.74
CA GLU A 37 14.81 6.43 -9.83
C GLU A 37 16.26 6.25 -9.34
N ILE A 38 16.60 6.82 -8.19
CA ILE A 38 17.92 6.66 -7.57
C ILE A 38 18.16 5.20 -7.18
N PHE A 39 17.15 4.53 -6.61
CA PHE A 39 17.25 3.12 -6.22
C PHE A 39 17.41 2.21 -7.43
N GLU A 40 16.66 2.46 -8.51
CA GLU A 40 16.77 1.67 -9.75
C GLU A 40 18.14 1.88 -10.42
N SER A 41 18.56 3.13 -10.59
CA SER A 41 19.86 3.48 -11.20
C SER A 41 21.06 3.01 -10.38
N SER A 42 20.90 2.86 -9.07
CA SER A 42 21.91 2.29 -8.16
C SER A 42 21.81 0.76 -8.03
N GLU A 43 20.98 0.11 -8.85
CA GLU A 43 20.73 -1.33 -8.87
C GLU A 43 20.40 -1.90 -7.47
N ILE A 44 19.56 -1.18 -6.71
CA ILE A 44 19.10 -1.63 -5.39
C ILE A 44 18.00 -2.68 -5.60
N ASN A 45 18.39 -3.95 -5.52
CA ASN A 45 17.47 -5.08 -5.52
C ASN A 45 16.91 -5.36 -4.11
N GLY A 46 15.99 -6.31 -3.99
CA GLY A 46 15.31 -6.62 -2.73
C GLY A 46 16.26 -7.01 -1.59
N GLU A 47 17.32 -7.76 -1.87
CA GLU A 47 18.37 -8.08 -0.89
C GLU A 47 19.07 -6.82 -0.35
N LYS A 48 19.50 -5.93 -1.24
CA LYS A 48 20.14 -4.66 -0.86
C LYS A 48 19.17 -3.77 -0.09
N LEU A 49 17.91 -3.69 -0.52
CA LEU A 49 16.87 -2.92 0.15
C LEU A 49 16.64 -3.42 1.59
N LEU A 50 16.50 -4.72 1.80
CA LEU A 50 16.24 -5.30 3.12
C LEU A 50 17.40 -5.06 4.11
N ASN A 51 18.61 -4.91 3.59
CA ASN A 51 19.81 -4.63 4.39
C ASN A 51 20.19 -3.15 4.41
N ILE A 52 19.39 -2.26 3.81
CA ILE A 52 19.76 -0.87 3.64
C ILE A 52 19.91 -0.16 4.98
N THR A 53 21.00 0.59 5.12
CA THR A 53 21.32 1.36 6.31
C THR A 53 21.07 2.84 6.09
N ARG A 54 20.97 3.60 7.19
CA ARG A 54 20.90 5.07 7.12
C ARG A 54 22.10 5.66 6.37
N ASN A 55 23.29 5.11 6.57
CA ASN A 55 24.51 5.59 5.92
C ASN A 55 24.42 5.39 4.40
N GLN A 56 23.95 4.23 3.95
CA GLN A 56 23.73 3.97 2.52
C GLN A 56 22.66 4.88 1.91
N LEU A 57 21.60 5.22 2.65
CA LEU A 57 20.63 6.23 2.20
C LEU A 57 21.30 7.61 2.01
N SER A 58 22.17 8.01 2.94
CA SER A 58 22.94 9.25 2.80
C SER A 58 23.89 9.20 1.59
N GLU A 59 24.54 8.07 1.32
CA GLU A 59 25.41 7.86 0.15
C GLU A 59 24.65 7.92 -1.17
N LEU A 60 23.38 7.47 -1.18
CA LEU A 60 22.45 7.63 -2.30
C LEU A 60 21.90 9.07 -2.45
N GLY A 61 22.36 10.02 -1.63
CA GLY A 61 21.92 11.42 -1.67
C GLY A 61 20.62 11.70 -0.91
N ILE A 62 20.07 10.72 -0.20
CA ILE A 62 18.87 10.87 0.63
C ILE A 62 19.30 11.28 2.02
N THR A 63 19.53 12.57 2.23
CA THR A 63 20.09 13.12 3.49
C THR A 63 19.04 13.65 4.46
N ARG A 64 17.78 13.79 4.01
CA ARG A 64 16.63 14.24 4.81
C ARG A 64 16.28 13.19 5.88
N ALA A 65 16.45 13.54 7.15
CA ALA A 65 16.29 12.59 8.27
C ALA A 65 14.87 12.02 8.40
N ASP A 66 13.85 12.85 8.13
CA ASP A 66 12.44 12.47 8.05
C ASP A 66 12.19 11.43 6.94
N HIS A 67 12.78 11.63 5.77
CA HIS A 67 12.64 10.71 4.64
C HIS A 67 13.36 9.38 4.91
N GLN A 68 14.57 9.44 5.46
CA GLN A 68 15.31 8.25 5.90
C GLN A 68 14.52 7.44 6.93
N ASP A 69 13.85 8.11 7.88
CA ASP A 69 13.03 7.45 8.89
C ASP A 69 11.85 6.69 8.26
N ILE A 70 11.16 7.28 7.29
CA ILE A 70 10.04 6.65 6.60
C ILE A 70 10.51 5.38 5.87
N LEU A 71 11.58 5.49 5.05
CA LEU A 71 12.17 4.36 4.32
C LEU A 71 12.60 3.24 5.28
N LEU A 72 13.37 3.57 6.34
CA LEU A 72 13.86 2.58 7.28
C LEU A 72 12.74 1.92 8.09
N LYS A 73 11.68 2.65 8.44
CA LYS A 73 10.49 2.08 9.09
C LYS A 73 9.76 1.12 8.15
N ALA A 74 9.60 1.47 6.88
CA ALA A 74 8.99 0.60 5.87
C ALA A 74 9.81 -0.69 5.67
N VAL A 75 11.13 -0.58 5.48
CA VAL A 75 12.05 -1.74 5.39
C VAL A 75 12.03 -2.61 6.65
N THR A 76 11.89 -2.00 7.83
CA THR A 76 11.76 -2.75 9.08
C THR A 76 10.46 -3.56 9.14
N ARG A 77 9.36 -3.06 8.56
CA ARG A 77 8.11 -3.81 8.44
C ARG A 77 8.26 -4.99 7.47
N LEU A 78 8.92 -4.78 6.32
CA LEU A 78 9.25 -5.85 5.37
C LEU A 78 10.05 -6.99 6.02
N ARG A 79 11.08 -6.65 6.79
CA ARG A 79 11.90 -7.64 7.52
C ARG A 79 11.09 -8.43 8.55
N LYS A 80 10.18 -7.77 9.29
CA LYS A 80 9.31 -8.46 10.25
C LYS A 80 8.39 -9.44 9.52
N LYS A 81 7.72 -9.00 8.45
CA LYS A 81 6.81 -9.85 7.66
C LYS A 81 7.52 -11.07 7.08
N SER A 82 8.67 -10.87 6.45
CA SER A 82 9.48 -11.97 5.90
C SER A 82 10.04 -12.92 6.96
N THR A 83 10.19 -12.49 8.21
CA THR A 83 10.57 -13.36 9.33
C THR A 83 9.39 -14.22 9.80
N PHE A 84 8.20 -13.62 9.94
CA PHE A 84 6.98 -14.36 10.29
C PHE A 84 6.61 -15.43 9.26
N GLU A 85 6.76 -15.14 7.97
CA GLU A 85 6.53 -16.11 6.88
C GLU A 85 7.51 -17.29 6.95
N LYS A 86 8.78 -17.04 7.27
CA LYS A 86 9.80 -18.09 7.46
C LYS A 86 9.54 -18.95 8.70
N GLU A 87 9.09 -18.35 9.80
CA GLU A 87 8.75 -19.06 11.03
C GLU A 87 7.44 -19.86 10.92
N ALA A 88 6.47 -19.40 10.12
CA ALA A 88 5.26 -20.14 9.81
C ALA A 88 5.56 -21.38 8.95
N MET A 89 6.47 -21.26 7.98
CA MET A 89 6.88 -22.38 7.12
C MET A 89 7.61 -23.50 7.89
N GLN A 90 8.29 -23.19 9.00
CA GLN A 90 8.93 -24.20 9.87
C GLN A 90 7.94 -24.95 10.80
N ARG A 91 6.69 -24.48 10.96
CA ARG A 91 5.67 -25.18 11.78
C ARG A 91 4.73 -26.08 10.96
N ASP A 92 4.74 -25.98 9.64
CA ASP A 92 3.74 -26.64 8.78
C ASP A 92 4.07 -28.10 8.37
N ASP A 93 5.23 -28.65 8.79
CA ASP A 93 5.60 -30.05 8.51
C ASP A 93 4.90 -31.09 9.41
N GLN A 94 4.10 -30.68 10.40
CA GLN A 94 3.22 -31.60 11.11
C GLN A 94 1.85 -30.98 11.29
N ASN A 95 0.87 -31.57 10.60
CA ASN A 95 -0.58 -31.34 10.73
C ASN A 95 -1.18 -30.24 9.84
N VAL A 96 -1.08 -30.40 8.52
CA VAL A 96 -2.06 -29.83 7.58
C VAL A 96 -3.40 -30.58 7.72
N LYS A 97 -4.11 -30.33 8.82
CA LYS A 97 -5.57 -30.42 8.85
C LYS A 97 -6.07 -28.97 8.69
N LYS A 98 -5.92 -28.43 7.48
CA LYS A 98 -6.49 -27.13 7.09
C LYS A 98 -8.00 -27.22 7.22
N MET A 99 -8.48 -26.87 8.41
CA MET A 99 -9.86 -26.49 8.62
C MET A 99 -10.11 -25.29 7.69
N PRO A 100 -11.09 -25.32 6.78
CA PRO A 100 -11.46 -24.14 6.02
C PRO A 100 -11.80 -23.05 7.04
N THR A 101 -11.00 -21.99 7.11
CA THR A 101 -11.34 -20.84 7.93
C THR A 101 -12.71 -20.37 7.47
N ARG A 102 -13.60 -20.22 8.45
CA ARG A 102 -15.06 -20.13 8.35
C ARG A 102 -15.59 -18.93 7.55
N PHE A 103 -14.71 -18.16 6.87
CA PHE A 103 -14.93 -16.82 6.33
C PHE A 103 -14.11 -16.48 5.06
N GLY A 104 -13.71 -17.50 4.28
CA GLY A 104 -12.81 -17.31 3.14
C GLY A 104 -13.32 -16.29 2.10
N LYS A 105 -14.62 -16.28 1.81
CA LYS A 105 -15.20 -15.41 0.78
C LYS A 105 -15.26 -13.94 1.22
N GLU A 106 -15.59 -13.69 2.48
CA GLU A 106 -15.68 -12.33 3.01
C GLU A 106 -14.28 -11.72 3.21
N ASN A 107 -13.27 -12.55 3.50
CA ASN A 107 -11.87 -12.14 3.54
C ASN A 107 -11.35 -11.78 2.13
N GLU A 108 -11.60 -12.62 1.13
CA GLU A 108 -11.27 -12.31 -0.28
C GLU A 108 -11.94 -11.01 -0.75
N GLN A 109 -13.19 -10.76 -0.35
CA GLN A 109 -13.90 -9.52 -0.68
C GLN A 109 -13.29 -8.28 -0.01
N LEU A 110 -12.83 -8.41 1.24
CA LEU A 110 -12.15 -7.33 1.94
C LEU A 110 -10.80 -7.01 1.27
N GLU A 111 -10.03 -8.04 0.92
CA GLU A 111 -8.75 -7.90 0.21
C GLU A 111 -8.94 -7.21 -1.14
N LEU A 112 -9.88 -7.69 -1.97
CA LEU A 112 -10.21 -7.05 -3.25
C LEU A 112 -10.68 -5.60 -3.10
N ALA A 113 -11.46 -5.30 -2.05
CA ALA A 113 -11.92 -3.94 -1.78
C ALA A 113 -10.78 -2.99 -1.42
N VAL A 114 -9.79 -3.48 -0.66
CA VAL A 114 -8.59 -2.71 -0.29
C VAL A 114 -7.69 -2.51 -1.50
N ASP A 115 -7.41 -3.57 -2.26
CA ASP A 115 -6.58 -3.49 -3.49
C ASP A 115 -7.18 -2.50 -4.49
N TYR A 116 -8.49 -2.53 -4.67
CA TYR A 116 -9.18 -1.61 -5.57
C TYR A 116 -9.09 -0.14 -5.13
N VAL A 117 -9.02 0.13 -3.82
CA VAL A 117 -8.78 1.48 -3.30
C VAL A 117 -7.35 1.92 -3.57
N LEU A 118 -6.38 1.03 -3.34
CA LEU A 118 -4.96 1.31 -3.57
C LEU A 118 -4.70 1.61 -5.06
N ASP A 119 -5.20 0.78 -5.97
CA ASP A 119 -5.09 1.00 -7.42
C ASP A 119 -5.65 2.36 -7.84
N THR A 120 -6.83 2.73 -7.30
CA THR A 120 -7.47 4.01 -7.64
C THR A 120 -6.65 5.20 -7.14
N ILE A 121 -6.02 5.08 -5.97
CA ILE A 121 -5.16 6.13 -5.42
C ILE A 121 -3.88 6.24 -6.25
N SER A 122 -3.26 5.11 -6.61
CA SER A 122 -2.04 5.05 -7.40
C SER A 122 -2.23 5.62 -8.80
N GLU A 123 -3.29 5.20 -9.52
CA GLU A 123 -3.63 5.74 -10.85
C GLU A 123 -3.78 7.27 -10.84
N ARG A 124 -4.45 7.81 -9.81
CA ARG A 124 -4.63 9.26 -9.68
C ARG A 124 -3.35 10.00 -9.30
N ARG A 125 -2.48 9.38 -8.50
CA ARG A 125 -1.16 9.94 -8.19
C ARG A 125 -0.30 10.00 -9.45
N LEU A 126 -0.32 8.96 -10.27
CA LEU A 126 0.43 8.87 -11.53
C LEU A 126 -0.08 9.87 -12.58
N ALA A 127 -1.40 9.99 -12.76
CA ALA A 127 -2.00 10.98 -13.66
C ALA A 127 -1.59 12.43 -13.30
N ARG A 128 -1.42 12.72 -12.01
CA ARG A 128 -0.96 14.03 -11.52
C ARG A 128 0.55 14.24 -11.69
N SER A 129 1.34 13.16 -11.65
CA SER A 129 2.79 13.21 -11.88
C SER A 129 3.14 13.44 -13.36
N LEU A 130 2.33 12.92 -14.29
CA LEU A 130 2.57 13.03 -15.73
C LEU A 130 2.01 14.32 -16.35
N HIS A 131 0.94 14.87 -15.79
CA HIS A 131 0.26 16.06 -16.30
C HIS A 131 0.52 17.25 -15.35
N GLY A 132 1.68 17.89 -15.51
CA GLY A 132 2.04 19.08 -14.74
C GLY A 132 1.04 20.21 -14.98
N ASN A 133 0.24 20.54 -13.96
CA ASN A 133 -0.59 21.75 -13.82
C ASN A 133 -1.39 22.21 -15.05
N THR A 134 -1.76 21.33 -15.98
CA THR A 134 -2.66 21.70 -17.07
C THR A 134 -4.10 21.53 -16.61
N GLU A 135 -4.67 22.70 -16.34
CA GLU A 135 -6.07 23.00 -16.11
C GLU A 135 -7.03 22.05 -16.85
N GLN A 136 -7.60 21.08 -16.14
CA GLN A 136 -8.88 20.51 -16.51
C GLN A 136 -9.76 20.43 -15.26
N PRO A 137 -11.00 20.96 -15.31
CA PRO A 137 -11.57 21.73 -14.21
C PRO A 137 -12.11 20.83 -13.09
N SER A 138 -12.20 21.42 -11.90
CA SER A 138 -13.10 21.22 -10.74
C SER A 138 -14.24 20.18 -10.76
N HIS A 139 -14.69 19.71 -11.92
CA HIS A 139 -15.59 18.57 -12.08
C HIS A 139 -14.94 17.20 -11.76
N SER A 140 -13.61 17.17 -11.53
CA SER A 140 -12.86 15.95 -11.19
C SER A 140 -12.69 15.72 -9.68
N ILE A 141 -12.73 16.77 -8.85
CA ILE A 141 -12.42 16.64 -7.42
C ILE A 141 -13.62 16.11 -6.65
N LEU A 142 -14.82 16.67 -6.86
CA LEU A 142 -16.03 16.16 -6.23
C LEU A 142 -16.35 14.73 -6.67
N ALA A 143 -16.12 14.40 -7.96
CA ALA A 143 -16.23 13.03 -8.46
C ALA A 143 -15.20 12.10 -7.79
N ALA A 144 -13.96 12.58 -7.61
CA ALA A 144 -12.92 11.81 -6.94
C ALA A 144 -13.21 11.59 -5.44
N ILE A 145 -13.72 12.61 -4.76
CA ILE A 145 -14.18 12.55 -3.37
C ILE A 145 -15.34 11.58 -3.25
N LEU A 146 -16.32 11.65 -4.16
CA LEU A 146 -17.48 10.77 -4.18
C LEU A 146 -17.08 9.30 -4.42
N GLU A 147 -16.19 9.04 -5.36
CA GLU A 147 -15.65 7.69 -5.59
C GLU A 147 -14.89 7.17 -4.37
N LEU A 148 -14.09 8.01 -3.71
CA LEU A 148 -13.38 7.63 -2.49
C LEU A 148 -14.37 7.33 -1.36
N ILE A 149 -15.39 8.17 -1.17
CA ILE A 149 -16.48 7.95 -0.20
C ILE A 149 -17.16 6.60 -0.49
N ASN A 150 -17.52 6.32 -1.74
CA ASN A 150 -18.18 5.07 -2.12
C ASN A 150 -17.31 3.85 -1.81
N LYS A 151 -16.00 3.93 -2.05
CA LYS A 151 -15.07 2.82 -1.78
C LYS A 151 -14.82 2.62 -0.29
N VAL A 152 -14.66 3.70 0.48
CA VAL A 152 -14.52 3.63 1.95
C VAL A 152 -15.82 3.09 2.58
N ASN A 153 -16.99 3.46 2.05
CA ASN A 153 -18.27 2.87 2.46
C ASN A 153 -18.37 1.37 2.11
N MET A 154 -17.78 0.93 1.00
CA MET A 154 -17.76 -0.50 0.63
C MET A 154 -16.99 -1.32 1.68
N ILE A 155 -15.81 -0.84 2.09
CA ILE A 155 -15.02 -1.47 3.15
C ILE A 155 -15.77 -1.44 4.48
N LEU A 156 -16.38 -0.31 4.83
CA LEU A 156 -17.16 -0.20 6.07
C LEU A 156 -18.33 -1.19 6.10
N ASN A 157 -19.09 -1.31 5.01
CA ASN A 157 -20.21 -2.25 4.87
C ASN A 157 -19.75 -3.72 4.94
N ILE A 158 -18.53 -4.04 4.48
CA ILE A 158 -17.94 -5.37 4.67
C ILE A 158 -17.64 -5.60 6.16
N LEU A 159 -17.04 -4.61 6.84
CA LEU A 159 -16.70 -4.72 8.26
C LEU A 159 -17.93 -4.74 9.20
N GLU A 160 -19.04 -4.14 8.80
CA GLU A 160 -20.33 -4.17 9.51
C GLU A 160 -21.11 -5.48 9.33
N ARG A 161 -20.61 -6.43 8.53
CA ARG A 161 -21.24 -7.74 8.33
C ARG A 161 -20.53 -8.83 9.15
N PRO A 162 -21.26 -9.85 9.61
CA PRO A 162 -20.64 -11.04 10.18
C PRO A 162 -19.66 -11.67 9.17
N PRO A 163 -18.47 -12.12 9.62
CA PRO A 163 -18.02 -12.20 11.02
C PRO A 163 -17.39 -10.92 11.58
N PHE A 164 -17.00 -9.99 10.71
CA PHE A 164 -16.20 -8.82 11.05
C PHE A 164 -16.93 -7.88 12.01
N ASP A 165 -18.26 -7.95 12.02
CA ASP A 165 -19.03 -7.13 12.95
C ASP A 165 -18.72 -7.43 14.42
N CYS A 166 -18.53 -8.71 14.73
CA CYS A 166 -18.31 -9.21 16.08
C CYS A 166 -16.84 -9.25 16.50
N MET A 167 -15.93 -8.82 15.64
CA MET A 167 -14.47 -8.90 15.85
C MET A 167 -13.95 -7.56 16.41
N PRO A 168 -13.49 -7.51 17.68
CA PRO A 168 -13.04 -6.27 18.30
C PRO A 168 -11.76 -5.69 17.67
N GLU A 169 -10.99 -6.51 16.96
CA GLU A 169 -9.76 -6.12 16.26
C GLU A 169 -10.03 -5.05 15.19
N PHE A 170 -11.23 -5.07 14.59
CA PHE A 170 -11.63 -4.11 13.56
C PHE A 170 -12.36 -2.88 14.11
N SER A 171 -12.68 -2.81 15.41
CA SER A 171 -13.42 -1.68 15.99
C SER A 171 -12.71 -0.34 15.82
N SER A 172 -11.37 -0.32 15.94
CA SER A 172 -10.58 0.88 15.70
C SER A 172 -10.58 1.27 14.22
N LEU A 173 -10.48 0.29 13.31
CA LEU A 173 -10.53 0.53 11.87
C LEU A 173 -11.90 1.09 11.44
N LYS A 174 -13.01 0.49 11.88
CA LYS A 174 -14.37 1.01 11.63
C LYS A 174 -14.51 2.46 12.10
N SER A 175 -14.06 2.74 13.32
CA SER A 175 -14.11 4.09 13.88
C SER A 175 -13.31 5.11 13.06
N HIS A 176 -12.15 4.72 12.52
CA HIS A 176 -11.37 5.57 11.62
C HIS A 176 -12.06 5.76 10.25
N LEU A 177 -12.57 4.69 9.64
CA LEU A 177 -13.28 4.78 8.35
C LEU A 177 -14.51 5.69 8.44
N ILE A 178 -15.30 5.57 9.52
CA ILE A 178 -16.45 6.45 9.78
C ILE A 178 -15.99 7.92 9.87
N LYS A 179 -14.94 8.22 10.65
CA LYS A 179 -14.40 9.59 10.75
C LYS A 179 -13.96 10.13 9.39
N HIS A 180 -13.27 9.32 8.58
CA HIS A 180 -12.82 9.73 7.24
C HIS A 180 -14.00 9.95 6.29
N ILE A 181 -15.04 9.10 6.31
CA ILE A 181 -16.27 9.32 5.53
C ILE A 181 -16.94 10.64 5.94
N THR A 182 -17.07 10.92 7.24
CA THR A 182 -17.67 12.16 7.73
C THR A 182 -16.89 13.39 7.26
N LEU A 183 -15.55 13.36 7.35
CA LEU A 183 -14.70 14.44 6.86
C LEU A 183 -14.84 14.63 5.35
N LEU A 184 -14.78 13.53 4.57
CA LEU A 184 -14.90 13.59 3.12
C LEU A 184 -16.28 14.11 2.66
N LYS A 185 -17.36 13.74 3.35
CA LYS A 185 -18.70 14.29 3.09
C LYS A 185 -18.76 15.78 3.36
N HIS A 186 -18.19 16.25 4.47
CA HIS A 186 -18.13 17.68 4.77
C HIS A 186 -17.40 18.48 3.70
N PHE A 187 -16.32 17.93 3.12
CA PHE A 187 -15.61 18.55 2.00
C PHE A 187 -16.39 18.50 0.66
N SER A 188 -17.34 17.58 0.52
CA SER A 188 -18.20 17.48 -0.68
C SER A 188 -19.40 18.41 -0.65
N GLU A 189 -19.75 18.99 0.51
CA GLU A 189 -20.92 19.84 0.73
C GLU A 189 -20.58 21.35 0.75
N GLN A 190 -19.29 21.72 0.67
CA GLN A 190 -18.80 23.11 0.55
C GLN A 190 -18.64 23.52 -0.92
#